data_AF-A0A7K0IWG3-F1
#
_entry.id   AF-A0A7K0IWG3-F1
#
_cell.length_a   1.000
_cell.length_b   1.000
_cell.length_c   1.000
_cell.angle_alpha   90.00
_cell.angle_beta   90.00
_cell.angle_gamma   90.00
#
_symmetry.space_group_name_H-M   'P 1'
#
loop_
_entity.id
_entity.type
_entity.pdbx_description
1 polymer ?
#
loop_
_entity_poly.entity_id
_entity_poly.type
_entity_poly.pdbx_seq_one_letter_code
_entity_poly.pdbx_strand_id
1 'polypeptide(L)'
;MNPCRRVIRISGLFAALLAVIFASGNSAYSAVSPLVTALPDFANDTRTPVRLAGDQSGYIYVTDPRSGGIQKYNASGNLLNTFPASKTVSGLAIDSKGNLLVSQETSVAVINSSNGTPVAQFGTFIKANGIAVDNLGNIYVTDSFDNCVQKFNSAYAPVSTGLAAAGKPSNSFGSVGRAAAGQFMQPTGIRYEKAANQLAIADTFNGRIQFYSTGGVYQKTIGSFGSGPLQFTSPQAVSFEYNPADNSLARMYVVDAYQSTIQVIDAATGSFLDYVGNYGIKNGQMVTPGDVLFDSFDPLNNRLIVSNGGGTLVQFGIDKVTGKCGSANNGSFTVAPTTNLCSNGSVLNFTGSGPWSWSCAGLNGGGTATCSASAPSNQIIVNIVASNGGSGSVTSSPGGINCLSGICNSSFATGSSVTLLPRANAGSTFAGWSGDCSSAGTGDCTVTMAAARNVTATFALIPNARVSGTPYGTIASAYAAINLSGTIETQGITFIENLILNRGTSVTILGGYDSAYSSRSGLTVLNGTLTIESGSLAVDGLVIQ
;
A
#
# COMPACT_ATOMS: atom_id res chain seq x y z
N MET A 1 -36.60 -97.08 -19.31
CA MET A 1 -35.64 -96.82 -20.42
C MET A 1 -34.84 -95.58 -20.08
N ASN A 2 -33.62 -95.53 -20.62
CA ASN A 2 -32.44 -94.88 -20.08
C ASN A 2 -32.50 -93.34 -19.86
N PRO A 3 -31.64 -92.87 -18.93
CA PRO A 3 -31.29 -91.47 -18.68
C PRO A 3 -30.11 -90.99 -19.56
N CYS A 4 -29.84 -89.68 -19.54
CA CYS A 4 -28.50 -89.09 -19.71
C CYS A 4 -28.51 -87.78 -18.88
N ARG A 5 -27.97 -87.67 -17.64
CA ARG A 5 -26.55 -87.69 -17.21
C ARG A 5 -25.65 -87.02 -18.25
N ARG A 6 -24.78 -86.05 -17.98
CA ARG A 6 -24.04 -85.53 -16.80
C ARG A 6 -23.34 -84.26 -17.37
N VAL A 7 -22.93 -83.22 -16.64
CA VAL A 7 -21.77 -83.15 -15.76
C VAL A 7 -21.79 -81.76 -15.12
N ILE A 8 -21.77 -81.72 -13.79
CA ILE A 8 -21.34 -80.57 -12.99
C ILE A 8 -19.82 -80.42 -13.17
N ARG A 9 -19.34 -79.23 -13.52
CA ARG A 9 -17.97 -78.79 -13.19
C ARG A 9 -18.05 -77.67 -12.17
N ILE A 10 -17.62 -77.99 -10.94
CA ILE A 10 -17.17 -77.02 -9.96
C ILE A 10 -15.68 -76.79 -10.22
N SER A 11 -15.36 -75.55 -10.58
CA SER A 11 -14.05 -74.90 -10.40
C SER A 11 -14.39 -73.41 -10.47
N GLY A 12 -14.54 -72.69 -9.36
CA GLY A 12 -13.52 -72.59 -8.34
C GLY A 12 -12.35 -71.79 -8.91
N LEU A 13 -12.58 -70.52 -9.22
CA LEU A 13 -11.54 -69.49 -9.18
C LEU A 13 -12.25 -68.14 -8.97
N PHE A 14 -12.21 -67.66 -7.72
CA PHE A 14 -12.40 -66.26 -7.40
C PHE A 14 -11.32 -65.47 -8.17
N ALA A 15 -11.66 -64.93 -9.34
CA ALA A 15 -10.90 -63.83 -9.89
C ALA A 15 -11.34 -62.58 -9.10
N ALA A 16 -10.70 -62.37 -7.95
CA ALA A 16 -10.62 -61.06 -7.35
C ALA A 16 -10.01 -60.15 -8.42
N LEU A 17 -10.84 -59.40 -9.12
CA LEU A 17 -10.39 -58.31 -9.95
C LEU A 17 -9.82 -57.29 -8.98
N LEU A 18 -8.51 -57.40 -8.74
CA LEU A 18 -7.74 -56.38 -8.06
C LEU A 18 -7.88 -55.15 -8.95
N ALA A 19 -8.86 -54.30 -8.64
CA ALA A 19 -8.87 -52.94 -9.11
C ALA A 19 -7.54 -52.37 -8.64
N VAL A 20 -6.59 -52.24 -9.57
CA VAL A 20 -5.46 -51.34 -9.38
C VAL A 20 -6.11 -49.97 -9.35
N ILE A 21 -6.49 -49.56 -8.14
CA ILE A 21 -6.72 -48.18 -7.79
C ILE A 21 -5.38 -47.53 -8.07
N PHE A 22 -5.21 -46.97 -9.27
CA PHE A 22 -4.35 -45.82 -9.40
C PHE A 22 -5.01 -44.74 -8.56
N ALA A 23 -4.69 -44.75 -7.26
CA ALA A 23 -4.72 -43.56 -6.47
C ALA A 23 -3.63 -42.68 -7.11
N SER A 24 -3.99 -41.95 -8.16
CA SER A 24 -3.35 -40.65 -8.34
C SER A 24 -3.60 -39.94 -7.02
N GLY A 25 -2.56 -39.87 -6.20
CA GLY A 25 -2.55 -39.10 -4.97
C GLY A 25 -2.70 -37.62 -5.30
N ASN A 26 -3.88 -37.23 -5.77
CA ASN A 26 -4.36 -35.88 -5.58
C ASN A 26 -4.94 -35.91 -4.18
N SER A 27 -4.13 -35.46 -3.22
CA SER A 27 -4.65 -34.97 -1.95
C SER A 27 -5.77 -33.99 -2.29
N ALA A 28 -7.02 -34.42 -2.16
CA ALA A 28 -8.16 -33.54 -2.35
C ALA A 28 -8.12 -32.53 -1.21
N TYR A 29 -7.52 -31.36 -1.48
CA TYR A 29 -7.59 -30.23 -0.56
C TYR A 29 -9.05 -29.77 -0.55
N SER A 30 -9.77 -30.10 0.53
CA SER A 30 -11.07 -29.49 0.81
C SER A 30 -10.82 -28.00 1.02
N ALA A 31 -11.53 -27.17 0.26
CA ALA A 31 -11.39 -25.74 0.39
C ALA A 31 -11.95 -25.27 1.74
N VAL A 32 -11.33 -24.25 2.31
CA VAL A 32 -11.81 -23.60 3.53
C VAL A 32 -12.64 -22.36 3.18
N SER A 33 -13.49 -21.94 4.12
CA SER A 33 -14.24 -20.70 4.00
C SER A 33 -13.31 -19.52 3.70
N PRO A 34 -13.63 -18.68 2.70
CA PRO A 34 -12.79 -17.56 2.33
C PRO A 34 -12.72 -16.50 3.41
N LEU A 35 -11.58 -15.83 3.53
CA LEU A 35 -11.53 -14.57 4.23
C LEU A 35 -11.98 -13.46 3.26
N VAL A 36 -13.01 -12.68 3.60
CA VAL A 36 -13.65 -11.72 2.68
C VAL A 36 -13.56 -10.26 3.15
N THR A 37 -13.21 -9.29 2.30
CA THR A 37 -13.23 -7.83 2.60
C THR A 37 -14.15 -7.12 1.61
N ALA A 38 -15.10 -6.31 2.06
CA ALA A 38 -15.81 -5.39 1.16
C ALA A 38 -14.84 -4.31 0.62
N LEU A 39 -14.70 -4.21 -0.69
CA LEU A 39 -13.86 -3.21 -1.35
C LEU A 39 -14.74 -2.05 -1.81
N PRO A 40 -14.20 -0.83 -1.95
CA PRO A 40 -14.95 0.28 -2.54
C PRO A 40 -15.59 -0.15 -3.87
N ASP A 41 -16.87 0.15 -4.08
CA ASP A 41 -17.58 -0.21 -5.31
C ASP A 41 -16.93 0.44 -6.56
N PHE A 42 -17.25 -0.06 -7.76
CA PHE A 42 -16.81 0.60 -9.00
C PHE A 42 -17.45 1.99 -9.12
N ALA A 43 -16.87 2.85 -9.98
CA ALA A 43 -17.43 4.17 -10.27
C ALA A 43 -18.93 4.09 -10.64
N ASN A 44 -19.73 5.03 -10.09
CA ASN A 44 -21.21 5.06 -10.09
C ASN A 44 -21.88 5.33 -11.46
N ASP A 45 -21.40 4.71 -12.53
CA ASP A 45 -21.93 4.91 -13.90
C ASP A 45 -22.94 3.82 -14.31
N THR A 46 -23.15 2.80 -13.48
CA THR A 46 -24.19 1.79 -13.67
C THR A 46 -25.56 2.27 -13.16
N ARG A 47 -26.63 1.74 -13.75
CA ARG A 47 -28.03 1.92 -13.33
C ARG A 47 -28.76 0.60 -13.18
N THR A 48 -28.50 -0.37 -14.05
CA THR A 48 -29.09 -1.73 -13.98
C THR A 48 -28.10 -2.78 -14.49
N PRO A 49 -26.96 -2.97 -13.82
CA PRO A 49 -25.99 -3.96 -14.24
C PRO A 49 -26.58 -5.38 -14.11
N VAL A 50 -26.39 -6.23 -15.13
CA VAL A 50 -27.03 -7.55 -15.21
C VAL A 50 -26.02 -8.69 -15.23
N ARG A 51 -25.11 -8.73 -16.21
CA ARG A 51 -24.10 -9.80 -16.37
C ARG A 51 -22.70 -9.22 -16.48
N LEU A 52 -21.73 -10.02 -16.02
CA LEU A 52 -20.32 -9.67 -15.92
C LEU A 52 -19.47 -10.67 -16.71
N ALA A 53 -18.52 -10.14 -17.47
CA ALA A 53 -17.45 -10.94 -18.07
C ALA A 53 -16.10 -10.25 -17.86
N GLY A 54 -15.09 -11.01 -17.46
CA GLY A 54 -13.71 -10.55 -17.35
C GLY A 54 -12.86 -11.16 -18.46
N ASP A 55 -11.87 -10.40 -18.94
CA ASP A 55 -10.82 -10.95 -19.79
C ASP A 55 -9.50 -11.11 -19.05
N GLN A 56 -8.55 -11.78 -19.68
CA GLN A 56 -7.21 -12.00 -19.14
C GLN A 56 -6.38 -10.70 -19.01
N SER A 57 -6.82 -9.61 -19.64
CA SER A 57 -6.20 -8.29 -19.51
C SER A 57 -6.69 -7.52 -18.28
N GLY A 58 -7.60 -8.12 -17.48
CA GLY A 58 -8.19 -7.49 -16.30
C GLY A 58 -9.29 -6.48 -16.64
N TYR A 59 -9.78 -6.46 -17.88
CA TYR A 59 -10.97 -5.66 -18.22
C TYR A 59 -12.22 -6.39 -17.80
N ILE A 60 -13.17 -5.62 -17.30
CA ILE A 60 -14.47 -6.11 -16.85
C ILE A 60 -15.54 -5.47 -17.70
N TYR A 61 -16.36 -6.31 -18.31
CA TYR A 61 -17.46 -5.91 -19.16
C TYR A 61 -18.77 -6.17 -18.42
N VAL A 62 -19.70 -5.23 -18.52
CA VAL A 62 -20.96 -5.25 -17.81
C VAL A 62 -22.09 -4.92 -18.78
N THR A 63 -23.11 -5.77 -18.84
CA THR A 63 -24.36 -5.39 -19.51
C THR A 63 -25.19 -4.54 -18.58
N ASP A 64 -25.53 -3.33 -19.02
CA ASP A 64 -26.39 -2.39 -18.31
C ASP A 64 -27.43 -1.75 -19.27
N PRO A 65 -28.65 -2.31 -19.34
CA PRO A 65 -29.70 -1.83 -20.24
C PRO A 65 -30.11 -0.38 -20.03
N ARG A 66 -30.00 0.17 -18.82
CA ARG A 66 -30.41 1.56 -18.52
C ARG A 66 -29.27 2.56 -18.53
N SER A 67 -28.01 2.12 -18.65
CA SER A 67 -26.82 2.98 -18.75
C SER A 67 -26.12 2.94 -20.10
N GLY A 68 -26.79 2.46 -21.14
CA GLY A 68 -26.29 2.59 -22.52
C GLY A 68 -25.70 1.32 -23.12
N GLY A 69 -26.09 0.12 -22.66
CA GLY A 69 -25.78 -1.14 -23.33
C GLY A 69 -24.69 -1.91 -22.61
N ILE A 70 -23.44 -1.84 -23.09
CA ILE A 70 -22.33 -2.60 -22.50
C ILE A 70 -21.25 -1.63 -22.02
N GLN A 71 -20.91 -1.68 -20.74
CA GLN A 71 -19.85 -0.87 -20.15
C GLN A 71 -18.57 -1.68 -20.01
N LYS A 72 -17.42 -1.05 -20.25
CA LYS A 72 -16.09 -1.62 -20.10
C LYS A 72 -15.35 -0.89 -18.99
N TYR A 73 -14.87 -1.62 -17.99
CA TYR A 73 -14.12 -1.13 -16.84
C TYR A 73 -12.70 -1.69 -16.85
N ASN A 74 -11.77 -0.96 -16.23
CA ASN A 74 -10.46 -1.51 -15.88
C ASN A 74 -10.50 -2.28 -14.55
N ALA A 75 -9.38 -2.94 -14.21
CA ALA A 75 -9.24 -3.70 -12.97
C ALA A 75 -9.34 -2.83 -11.70
N SER A 76 -9.18 -1.51 -11.76
CA SER A 76 -9.38 -0.64 -10.59
C SER A 76 -10.85 -0.19 -10.41
N GLY A 77 -11.74 -0.55 -11.34
CA GLY A 77 -13.15 -0.17 -11.30
C GLY A 77 -13.49 1.17 -11.95
N ASN A 78 -12.58 1.71 -12.77
CA ASN A 78 -12.84 2.91 -13.55
C ASN A 78 -13.48 2.55 -14.90
N LEU A 79 -14.55 3.27 -15.27
CA LEU A 79 -15.19 3.15 -16.57
C LEU A 79 -14.24 3.63 -17.68
N LEU A 80 -14.10 2.84 -18.73
CA LEU A 80 -13.27 3.13 -19.90
C LEU A 80 -14.08 3.45 -21.15
N ASN A 81 -15.17 2.71 -21.36
CA ASN A 81 -16.01 2.88 -22.55
C ASN A 81 -17.43 2.36 -22.32
N THR A 82 -18.37 2.85 -23.13
CA THR A 82 -19.76 2.38 -23.18
C THR A 82 -20.13 2.10 -24.63
N PHE A 83 -20.44 0.84 -24.94
CA PHE A 83 -20.89 0.40 -26.25
C PHE A 83 -22.42 0.40 -26.31
N PRO A 84 -23.04 1.24 -27.17
CA PRO A 84 -24.48 1.32 -27.31
C PRO A 84 -25.07 0.01 -27.83
N ALA A 85 -26.20 -0.40 -27.27
CA ALA A 85 -27.00 -1.52 -27.77
C ALA A 85 -28.39 -1.02 -28.22
N SER A 86 -28.83 -1.45 -29.40
CA SER A 86 -30.15 -1.08 -29.96
C SER A 86 -31.31 -1.90 -29.38
N LYS A 87 -31.00 -2.96 -28.63
CA LYS A 87 -31.95 -3.85 -27.96
C LYS A 87 -31.57 -4.04 -26.50
N THR A 88 -32.53 -4.48 -25.69
CA THR A 88 -32.28 -4.80 -24.28
C THR A 88 -31.24 -5.91 -24.16
N VAL A 89 -30.12 -5.60 -23.51
CA VAL A 89 -29.02 -6.55 -23.27
C VAL A 89 -29.24 -7.36 -21.99
N SER A 90 -28.75 -8.60 -21.95
CA SER A 90 -28.78 -9.43 -20.74
C SER A 90 -27.48 -10.21 -20.58
N GLY A 91 -27.38 -11.36 -21.26
CA GLY A 91 -26.22 -12.25 -21.35
C GLY A 91 -24.96 -11.55 -21.77
N LEU A 92 -23.84 -11.98 -21.20
CA LEU A 92 -22.52 -11.50 -21.57
C LEU A 92 -21.50 -12.63 -21.43
N ALA A 93 -20.72 -12.86 -22.49
CA ALA A 93 -19.52 -13.69 -22.46
C ALA A 93 -18.49 -13.12 -23.45
N ILE A 94 -17.28 -13.67 -23.42
CA ILE A 94 -16.22 -13.34 -24.38
C ILE A 94 -15.88 -14.61 -25.15
N ASP A 95 -15.88 -14.53 -26.48
CA ASP A 95 -15.52 -15.66 -27.33
C ASP A 95 -14.00 -15.87 -27.41
N SER A 96 -13.57 -16.98 -28.02
CA SER A 96 -12.15 -17.29 -28.20
C SER A 96 -11.39 -16.32 -29.11
N LYS A 97 -12.09 -15.42 -29.82
CA LYS A 97 -11.52 -14.37 -30.68
C LYS A 97 -11.48 -13.01 -29.96
N GLY A 98 -11.95 -12.94 -28.71
CA GLY A 98 -12.02 -11.71 -27.92
C GLY A 98 -13.25 -10.84 -28.20
N ASN A 99 -14.25 -11.31 -28.96
CA ASN A 99 -15.50 -10.57 -29.15
C ASN A 99 -16.44 -10.76 -27.96
N LEU A 100 -17.25 -9.75 -27.68
CA LEU A 100 -18.33 -9.83 -26.71
C LEU A 100 -19.54 -10.54 -27.36
N LEU A 101 -20.00 -11.60 -26.71
CA LEU A 101 -21.27 -12.25 -27.01
C LEU A 101 -22.32 -11.67 -26.08
N VAL A 102 -23.34 -11.03 -26.65
CA VAL A 102 -24.35 -10.29 -25.88
C VAL A 102 -25.74 -10.76 -26.25
N SER A 103 -26.47 -11.32 -25.29
CA SER A 103 -27.87 -11.68 -25.52
C SER A 103 -28.72 -10.43 -25.66
N GLN A 104 -29.51 -10.39 -26.73
CA GLN A 104 -30.43 -9.32 -27.07
C GLN A 104 -31.78 -9.92 -27.44
N GLU A 105 -32.68 -9.95 -26.45
CA GLU A 105 -34.04 -10.48 -26.57
C GLU A 105 -34.08 -11.94 -27.08
N THR A 106 -34.23 -12.13 -28.40
CA THR A 106 -34.44 -13.41 -29.08
C THR A 106 -33.20 -13.87 -29.87
N SER A 107 -32.05 -13.22 -29.71
CA SER A 107 -30.80 -13.50 -30.44
C SER A 107 -29.56 -13.17 -29.61
N VAL A 108 -28.38 -13.58 -30.09
CA VAL A 108 -27.09 -13.15 -29.54
C VAL A 108 -26.36 -12.30 -30.58
N ALA A 109 -25.97 -11.09 -30.19
CA ALA A 109 -25.11 -10.21 -30.97
C ALA A 109 -23.64 -10.50 -30.65
N VAL A 110 -22.79 -10.46 -31.66
CA VAL A 110 -21.33 -10.54 -31.54
C VAL A 110 -20.78 -9.14 -31.77
N ILE A 111 -20.07 -8.60 -30.80
CA ILE A 111 -19.60 -7.21 -30.79
C ILE A 111 -18.08 -7.21 -30.59
N ASN A 112 -17.36 -6.45 -31.41
CA ASN A 112 -15.92 -6.33 -31.25
C ASN A 112 -15.61 -5.56 -29.95
N SER A 113 -14.88 -6.18 -29.03
CA SER A 113 -14.62 -5.66 -27.68
C SER A 113 -13.69 -4.44 -27.62
N SER A 114 -13.03 -4.11 -28.74
CA SER A 114 -12.12 -2.97 -28.86
C SER A 114 -12.82 -1.68 -29.26
N ASN A 115 -13.82 -1.75 -30.15
CA ASN A 115 -14.45 -0.59 -30.76
C ASN A 115 -16.00 -0.60 -30.69
N GLY A 116 -16.60 -1.67 -30.18
CA GLY A 116 -18.05 -1.79 -30.03
C GLY A 116 -18.82 -2.06 -31.33
N THR A 117 -18.16 -2.31 -32.46
CA THR A 117 -18.86 -2.51 -33.73
C THR A 117 -19.49 -3.90 -33.80
N PRO A 118 -20.73 -4.05 -34.31
CA PRO A 118 -21.33 -5.35 -34.56
C PRO A 118 -20.51 -6.16 -35.57
N VAL A 119 -20.29 -7.45 -35.27
CA VAL A 119 -19.54 -8.40 -36.09
C VAL A 119 -20.47 -9.43 -36.73
N ALA A 120 -21.39 -9.97 -35.95
CA ALA A 120 -22.34 -11.00 -36.37
C ALA A 120 -23.54 -11.04 -35.42
N GLN A 121 -24.56 -11.83 -35.79
CA GLN A 121 -25.69 -12.16 -34.95
C GLN A 121 -26.09 -13.61 -35.22
N PHE A 122 -26.45 -14.36 -34.17
CA PHE A 122 -26.82 -15.77 -34.32
C PHE A 122 -27.88 -16.22 -33.31
N GLY A 123 -28.38 -17.42 -33.57
CA GLY A 123 -29.36 -18.12 -32.75
C GLY A 123 -30.77 -17.54 -32.89
N THR A 124 -31.74 -18.36 -32.52
CA THR A 124 -33.15 -17.97 -32.41
C THR A 124 -33.66 -18.53 -31.09
N PHE A 125 -34.06 -17.61 -30.22
CA PHE A 125 -34.41 -17.91 -28.84
C PHE A 125 -35.78 -17.33 -28.52
N ILE A 126 -36.49 -17.92 -27.55
CA ILE A 126 -37.64 -17.26 -26.94
C ILE A 126 -37.16 -16.16 -26.00
N LYS A 127 -36.13 -16.45 -25.17
CA LYS A 127 -35.45 -15.45 -24.34
C LYS A 127 -34.00 -15.84 -24.09
N ALA A 128 -33.07 -15.29 -24.87
CA ALA A 128 -31.64 -15.48 -24.64
C ALA A 128 -31.21 -14.81 -23.31
N ASN A 129 -30.47 -15.54 -22.48
CA ASN A 129 -30.02 -15.07 -21.17
C ASN A 129 -28.53 -15.34 -20.95
N GLY A 130 -28.11 -16.25 -20.07
CA GLY A 130 -26.70 -16.54 -19.84
C GLY A 130 -26.01 -17.13 -21.08
N ILE A 131 -24.73 -16.78 -21.23
CA ILE A 131 -23.85 -17.29 -22.28
C ILE A 131 -22.60 -17.85 -21.61
N ALA A 132 -22.16 -19.04 -22.02
CA ALA A 132 -20.86 -19.60 -21.66
C ALA A 132 -20.11 -20.04 -22.91
N VAL A 133 -18.78 -19.98 -22.84
CA VAL A 133 -17.87 -20.44 -23.90
C VAL A 133 -16.93 -21.46 -23.29
N ASP A 134 -16.82 -22.64 -23.91
CA ASP A 134 -15.87 -23.67 -23.47
C ASP A 134 -14.47 -23.46 -24.07
N ASN A 135 -13.50 -24.27 -23.62
CA ASN A 135 -12.11 -24.18 -24.08
C ASN A 135 -11.92 -24.47 -25.58
N LEU A 136 -12.91 -25.09 -26.25
CA LEU A 136 -12.89 -25.34 -27.70
C LEU A 136 -13.59 -24.23 -28.49
N GLY A 137 -14.10 -23.21 -27.81
CA GLY A 137 -14.83 -22.10 -28.40
C GLY A 137 -16.28 -22.44 -28.75
N ASN A 138 -16.84 -23.55 -28.26
CA ASN A 138 -18.29 -23.77 -28.38
C ASN A 138 -19.03 -22.85 -27.43
N ILE A 139 -20.18 -22.38 -27.88
CA ILE A 139 -21.00 -21.37 -27.20
C ILE A 139 -22.29 -22.03 -26.74
N TYR A 140 -22.65 -21.79 -25.49
CA TYR A 140 -23.84 -22.33 -24.85
C TYR A 140 -24.70 -21.18 -24.35
N VAL A 141 -25.97 -21.15 -24.75
CA VAL A 141 -26.89 -20.07 -24.43
C VAL A 141 -28.13 -20.64 -23.76
N THR A 142 -28.44 -20.17 -22.56
CA THR A 142 -29.71 -20.51 -21.91
C THR A 142 -30.86 -19.78 -22.59
N ASP A 143 -31.86 -20.52 -23.03
CA ASP A 143 -33.14 -19.97 -23.47
C ASP A 143 -34.11 -20.03 -22.29
N SER A 144 -34.23 -18.92 -21.56
CA SER A 144 -34.96 -18.88 -20.29
C SER A 144 -36.45 -19.21 -20.45
N PHE A 145 -37.07 -18.85 -21.56
CA PHE A 145 -38.50 -19.07 -21.77
C PHE A 145 -38.79 -20.33 -22.59
N ASP A 146 -37.81 -20.88 -23.31
CA ASP A 146 -37.90 -22.24 -23.82
C ASP A 146 -37.40 -23.30 -22.81
N ASN A 147 -36.86 -22.94 -21.64
CA ASN A 147 -36.39 -23.90 -20.63
C ASN A 147 -35.38 -24.92 -21.19
N CYS A 148 -34.45 -24.45 -22.03
CA CYS A 148 -33.41 -25.28 -22.63
C CYS A 148 -32.10 -24.51 -22.71
N VAL A 149 -31.03 -25.21 -23.06
CA VAL A 149 -29.74 -24.61 -23.44
C VAL A 149 -29.44 -25.00 -24.87
N GLN A 150 -29.15 -24.02 -25.72
CA GLN A 150 -28.74 -24.23 -27.11
C GLN A 150 -27.22 -24.15 -27.26
N LYS A 151 -26.66 -25.02 -28.10
CA LYS A 151 -25.23 -25.12 -28.41
C LYS A 151 -24.92 -24.61 -29.82
N PHE A 152 -23.83 -23.87 -29.93
CA PHE A 152 -23.26 -23.36 -31.18
C PHE A 152 -21.74 -23.62 -31.20
N ASN A 153 -21.14 -23.69 -32.38
CA ASN A 153 -19.69 -23.77 -32.53
C ASN A 153 -19.05 -22.37 -32.54
N SER A 154 -17.72 -22.32 -32.65
CA SER A 154 -16.93 -21.08 -32.72
C SER A 154 -17.15 -20.25 -34.00
N ALA A 155 -17.89 -20.79 -34.97
CA ALA A 155 -18.38 -20.08 -36.16
C ALA A 155 -19.85 -19.63 -36.02
N TYR A 156 -20.40 -19.69 -34.81
CA TYR A 156 -21.78 -19.30 -34.46
C TYR A 156 -22.87 -20.17 -35.10
N ALA A 157 -22.51 -21.31 -35.69
CA ALA A 157 -23.47 -22.24 -36.29
C ALA A 157 -24.05 -23.20 -35.23
N PRO A 158 -25.34 -23.54 -35.29
CA PRO A 158 -25.97 -24.45 -34.33
C PRO A 158 -25.36 -25.87 -34.45
N VAL A 159 -25.13 -26.52 -33.31
CA VAL A 159 -24.56 -27.87 -33.25
C VAL A 159 -25.57 -28.82 -32.61
N SER A 160 -26.07 -29.78 -33.38
CA SER A 160 -27.00 -30.80 -32.87
C SER A 160 -26.41 -31.52 -31.66
N THR A 161 -27.21 -31.64 -30.60
CA THR A 161 -26.82 -32.33 -29.36
C THR A 161 -27.22 -33.80 -29.38
N GLY A 162 -28.20 -34.17 -30.22
CA GLY A 162 -28.89 -35.47 -30.15
C GLY A 162 -29.77 -35.65 -28.91
N LEU A 163 -29.98 -34.58 -28.12
CA LEU A 163 -30.65 -34.61 -26.81
C LEU A 163 -31.85 -33.64 -26.72
N ALA A 164 -32.25 -33.05 -27.85
CA ALA A 164 -33.36 -32.11 -27.90
C ALA A 164 -34.69 -32.79 -27.54
N ALA A 165 -35.44 -32.19 -26.61
CA ALA A 165 -36.79 -32.65 -26.31
C ALA A 165 -37.75 -32.35 -27.48
N ALA A 166 -38.88 -33.06 -27.52
CA ALA A 166 -39.88 -32.84 -28.57
C ALA A 166 -40.32 -31.36 -28.64
N GLY A 167 -40.33 -30.80 -29.85
CA GLY A 167 -40.69 -29.40 -30.09
C GLY A 167 -39.58 -28.38 -29.81
N LYS A 168 -38.37 -28.82 -29.43
CA LYS A 168 -37.22 -27.95 -29.17
C LYS A 168 -36.22 -27.92 -30.33
N PRO A 169 -35.35 -26.90 -30.41
CA PRO A 169 -34.27 -26.85 -31.40
C PRO A 169 -33.34 -28.06 -31.30
N SER A 170 -32.90 -28.63 -32.43
CA SER A 170 -32.06 -29.84 -32.47
C SER A 170 -30.69 -29.66 -31.82
N ASN A 171 -30.22 -28.42 -31.74
CA ASN A 171 -28.99 -28.01 -31.05
C ASN A 171 -29.21 -27.73 -29.55
N SER A 172 -30.31 -28.18 -28.96
CA SER A 172 -30.62 -27.91 -27.55
C SER A 172 -30.57 -29.15 -26.67
N PHE A 173 -30.45 -28.95 -25.37
CA PHE A 173 -30.72 -29.94 -24.34
C PHE A 173 -31.53 -29.31 -23.21
N GLY A 174 -32.23 -30.16 -22.46
CA GLY A 174 -33.13 -29.74 -21.39
C GLY A 174 -34.59 -29.65 -21.82
N SER A 175 -35.49 -29.69 -20.83
CA SER A 175 -36.94 -29.60 -21.03
C SER A 175 -37.60 -28.87 -19.87
N VAL A 176 -38.83 -28.42 -20.04
CA VAL A 176 -39.57 -27.79 -18.93
C VAL A 176 -39.91 -28.82 -17.84
N GLY A 177 -39.73 -28.45 -16.57
CA GLY A 177 -40.20 -29.26 -15.44
C GLY A 177 -39.42 -29.05 -14.16
N ARG A 178 -39.89 -29.69 -13.08
CA ARG A 178 -39.42 -29.45 -11.71
C ARG A 178 -38.74 -30.66 -11.05
N ALA A 179 -39.06 -31.87 -11.47
CA ALA A 179 -38.77 -33.08 -10.69
C ALA A 179 -37.62 -33.91 -11.27
N ALA A 180 -37.53 -34.04 -12.59
CA ALA A 180 -36.51 -34.90 -13.20
C ALA A 180 -35.18 -34.18 -13.39
N ALA A 181 -34.09 -34.96 -13.40
CA ALA A 181 -32.81 -34.52 -13.93
C ALA A 181 -32.98 -34.12 -15.41
N GLY A 182 -32.31 -33.07 -15.87
CA GLY A 182 -32.50 -32.60 -17.25
C GLY A 182 -33.67 -31.61 -17.42
N GLN A 183 -34.51 -31.40 -16.41
CA GLN A 183 -35.61 -30.44 -16.48
C GLN A 183 -35.22 -29.08 -15.91
N PHE A 184 -35.67 -28.00 -16.52
CA PHE A 184 -35.44 -26.61 -16.10
C PHE A 184 -36.76 -25.88 -15.89
N MET A 185 -36.72 -24.87 -15.02
CA MET A 185 -37.71 -23.81 -14.88
C MET A 185 -36.98 -22.47 -14.88
N GLN A 186 -37.04 -21.80 -16.03
CA GLN A 186 -36.38 -20.53 -16.30
C GLN A 186 -34.86 -20.56 -16.01
N PRO A 187 -34.07 -21.32 -16.78
CA PRO A 187 -32.63 -21.29 -16.63
C PRO A 187 -32.09 -19.90 -17.00
N THR A 188 -31.24 -19.32 -16.15
CA THR A 188 -30.76 -17.93 -16.34
C THR A 188 -29.25 -17.86 -16.54
N GLY A 189 -28.46 -18.14 -15.51
CA GLY A 189 -27.01 -18.15 -15.58
C GLY A 189 -26.47 -19.47 -16.10
N ILE A 190 -25.37 -19.39 -16.85
CA ILE A 190 -24.57 -20.53 -17.24
C ILE A 190 -23.10 -20.15 -17.15
N ARG A 191 -22.25 -21.05 -16.64
CA ARG A 191 -20.81 -20.86 -16.63
C ARG A 191 -20.08 -22.16 -16.93
N TYR A 192 -18.99 -22.05 -17.68
CA TYR A 192 -18.11 -23.17 -17.97
C TYR A 192 -17.14 -23.38 -16.80
N GLU A 193 -17.08 -24.62 -16.33
CA GLU A 193 -16.17 -25.10 -15.30
C GLU A 193 -15.03 -25.86 -16.00
N LYS A 194 -13.83 -25.27 -15.97
CA LYS A 194 -12.72 -25.69 -16.84
C LYS A 194 -11.97 -26.92 -16.33
N ALA A 195 -11.99 -27.21 -15.03
CA ALA A 195 -11.23 -28.32 -14.45
C ALA A 195 -11.85 -29.68 -14.78
N ALA A 196 -13.19 -29.80 -14.73
CA ALA A 196 -13.88 -31.04 -15.13
C ALA A 196 -14.54 -30.97 -16.52
N ASN A 197 -14.34 -29.88 -17.27
CA ASN A 197 -14.90 -29.67 -18.61
C ASN A 197 -16.44 -29.82 -18.66
N GLN A 198 -17.12 -29.07 -17.81
CA GLN A 198 -18.58 -29.14 -17.64
C GLN A 198 -19.22 -27.75 -17.58
N LEU A 199 -20.54 -27.69 -17.71
CA LEU A 199 -21.36 -26.50 -17.66
C LEU A 199 -22.15 -26.50 -16.36
N ALA A 200 -22.13 -25.41 -15.61
CA ALA A 200 -23.03 -25.19 -14.47
C ALA A 200 -24.13 -24.20 -14.86
N ILE A 201 -25.38 -24.59 -14.65
CA ILE A 201 -26.57 -23.84 -15.08
C ILE A 201 -27.42 -23.53 -13.86
N ALA A 202 -27.73 -22.25 -13.66
CA ALA A 202 -28.66 -21.80 -12.64
C ALA A 202 -30.10 -22.05 -13.11
N ASP A 203 -30.75 -23.03 -12.50
CA ASP A 203 -32.14 -23.42 -12.74
C ASP A 203 -33.04 -22.64 -11.77
N THR A 204 -33.28 -21.37 -12.11
CA THR A 204 -33.69 -20.32 -11.17
C THR A 204 -34.96 -20.65 -10.40
N PHE A 205 -36.04 -21.06 -11.06
CA PHE A 205 -37.31 -21.32 -10.36
C PHE A 205 -37.42 -22.72 -9.77
N ASN A 206 -36.45 -23.60 -10.03
CA ASN A 206 -36.29 -24.85 -9.29
C ASN A 206 -35.30 -24.71 -8.12
N GLY A 207 -34.66 -23.55 -7.96
CA GLY A 207 -33.77 -23.28 -6.84
C GLY A 207 -32.56 -24.20 -6.77
N ARG A 208 -31.97 -24.55 -7.92
CA ARG A 208 -30.85 -25.50 -7.99
C ARG A 208 -29.84 -25.12 -9.04
N ILE A 209 -28.62 -25.64 -8.92
CA ILE A 209 -27.59 -25.58 -9.96
C ILE A 209 -27.44 -26.97 -10.56
N GLN A 210 -27.60 -27.09 -11.88
CA GLN A 210 -27.39 -28.35 -12.59
C GLN A 210 -26.12 -28.32 -13.41
N PHE A 211 -25.39 -29.43 -13.40
CA PHE A 211 -24.14 -29.62 -14.13
C PHE A 211 -24.35 -30.54 -15.33
N TYR A 212 -23.75 -30.19 -16.45
CA TYR A 212 -23.83 -30.93 -17.71
C TYR A 212 -22.46 -31.08 -18.34
N SER A 213 -22.21 -32.16 -19.06
CA SER A 213 -21.06 -32.21 -19.96
C SER A 213 -21.21 -31.18 -21.07
N THR A 214 -20.11 -30.84 -21.74
CA THR A 214 -20.13 -30.01 -22.97
C THR A 214 -20.92 -30.65 -24.13
N GLY A 215 -21.27 -31.95 -24.03
CA GLY A 215 -22.21 -32.63 -24.92
C GLY A 215 -23.69 -32.40 -24.60
N GLY A 216 -24.02 -31.79 -23.46
CA GLY A 216 -25.41 -31.60 -23.01
C GLY A 216 -25.98 -32.75 -22.16
N VAL A 217 -25.13 -33.68 -21.70
CA VAL A 217 -25.57 -34.79 -20.84
C VAL A 217 -25.51 -34.36 -19.37
N TYR A 218 -26.64 -34.48 -18.66
CA TYR A 218 -26.75 -34.20 -17.23
C TYR A 218 -25.71 -35.00 -16.42
N GLN A 219 -25.07 -34.34 -15.47
CA GLN A 219 -24.04 -34.92 -14.59
C GLN A 219 -24.53 -34.98 -13.14
N LYS A 220 -24.85 -33.82 -12.55
CA LYS A 220 -25.21 -33.70 -11.14
C LYS A 220 -26.03 -32.45 -10.87
N THR A 221 -26.62 -32.38 -9.68
CA THR A 221 -27.32 -31.20 -9.17
C THR A 221 -26.71 -30.82 -7.83
N ILE A 222 -26.57 -29.52 -7.59
CA ILE A 222 -26.30 -28.96 -6.28
C ILE A 222 -27.48 -28.10 -5.85
N GLY A 223 -27.95 -28.39 -4.65
CA GLY A 223 -28.99 -27.63 -3.97
C GLY A 223 -30.43 -27.93 -4.40
N SER A 224 -31.35 -27.24 -3.73
CA SER A 224 -32.80 -27.42 -3.89
C SER A 224 -33.56 -26.13 -3.58
N PHE A 225 -34.81 -26.03 -4.03
CA PHE A 225 -35.63 -24.86 -3.73
C PHE A 225 -35.82 -24.66 -2.23
N GLY A 226 -35.57 -23.45 -1.76
CA GLY A 226 -35.75 -23.08 -0.36
C GLY A 226 -34.85 -21.93 0.05
N SER A 227 -34.57 -21.85 1.34
CA SER A 227 -33.67 -20.88 1.96
C SER A 227 -32.69 -21.59 2.89
N GLY A 228 -31.45 -21.10 2.94
CA GLY A 228 -30.38 -21.69 3.75
C GLY A 228 -29.29 -22.40 2.93
N PRO A 229 -28.38 -23.12 3.60
CA PRO A 229 -27.21 -23.73 2.95
C PRO A 229 -27.62 -24.70 1.84
N LEU A 230 -27.07 -24.48 0.65
CA LEU A 230 -27.40 -25.20 -0.58
C LEU A 230 -28.91 -25.18 -0.92
N GLN A 231 -29.67 -24.23 -0.38
CA GLN A 231 -31.06 -24.00 -0.76
C GLN A 231 -31.22 -22.62 -1.40
N PHE A 232 -31.69 -22.61 -2.65
CA PHE A 232 -31.76 -21.40 -3.45
C PHE A 232 -33.22 -21.06 -3.75
N THR A 233 -33.57 -19.78 -3.70
CA THR A 233 -34.92 -19.29 -4.01
C THR A 233 -34.95 -18.69 -5.42
N SER A 234 -33.89 -17.98 -5.81
CA SER A 234 -33.72 -17.41 -7.15
C SER A 234 -32.23 -17.32 -7.50
N PRO A 235 -31.53 -18.47 -7.67
CA PRO A 235 -30.15 -18.45 -8.10
C PRO A 235 -30.08 -17.87 -9.52
N GLN A 236 -29.21 -16.89 -9.72
CA GLN A 236 -29.06 -16.19 -11.01
C GLN A 236 -27.79 -16.57 -11.75
N ALA A 237 -26.70 -16.84 -11.04
CA ALA A 237 -25.43 -17.14 -11.66
C ALA A 237 -24.50 -17.94 -10.74
N VAL A 238 -23.44 -18.44 -11.36
CA VAL A 238 -22.38 -19.20 -10.73
C VAL A 238 -21.05 -18.59 -11.13
N SER A 239 -20.08 -18.54 -10.21
CA SER A 239 -18.66 -18.30 -10.47
C SER A 239 -17.80 -19.42 -9.90
N PHE A 240 -16.57 -19.52 -10.40
CA PHE A 240 -15.61 -20.53 -9.99
C PHE A 240 -14.27 -19.89 -9.67
N GLU A 241 -13.71 -20.29 -8.54
CA GLU A 241 -12.35 -19.98 -8.17
C GLU A 241 -11.48 -21.22 -8.32
N TYR A 242 -10.32 -21.00 -8.91
CA TYR A 242 -9.32 -22.01 -9.13
C TYR A 242 -8.09 -21.65 -8.32
N ASN A 243 -7.46 -22.66 -7.74
CA ASN A 243 -6.16 -22.49 -7.14
C ASN A 243 -5.16 -22.07 -8.24
N PRO A 244 -4.48 -20.92 -8.11
CA PRO A 244 -3.56 -20.46 -9.13
C PRO A 244 -2.35 -21.38 -9.31
N ALA A 245 -2.00 -22.20 -8.31
CA ALA A 245 -0.84 -23.07 -8.36
C ALA A 245 -1.01 -24.27 -9.32
N ASP A 246 -2.22 -24.84 -9.39
CA ASP A 246 -2.47 -26.10 -10.11
C ASP A 246 -3.74 -26.08 -10.96
N ASN A 247 -4.44 -24.94 -11.04
CA ASN A 247 -5.74 -24.78 -11.69
C ASN A 247 -6.84 -25.73 -11.18
N SER A 248 -6.62 -26.38 -10.03
CA SER A 248 -7.67 -27.16 -9.38
C SER A 248 -8.81 -26.23 -8.97
N LEU A 249 -10.04 -26.69 -9.13
CA LEU A 249 -11.20 -25.93 -8.72
C LEU A 249 -11.27 -25.93 -7.19
N ALA A 250 -11.15 -24.76 -6.57
CA ALA A 250 -11.16 -24.60 -5.12
C ALA A 250 -12.58 -24.34 -4.61
N ARG A 251 -13.23 -23.29 -5.12
CA ARG A 251 -14.54 -22.86 -4.64
C ARG A 251 -15.48 -22.51 -5.78
N MET A 252 -16.77 -22.63 -5.48
CA MET A 252 -17.86 -22.21 -6.32
C MET A 252 -18.68 -21.14 -5.59
N TYR A 253 -19.11 -20.12 -6.32
CA TYR A 253 -19.87 -18.98 -5.80
C TYR A 253 -21.22 -18.95 -6.49
N VAL A 254 -22.32 -19.06 -5.75
CA VAL A 254 -23.68 -19.06 -6.30
C VAL A 254 -24.41 -17.83 -5.81
N VAL A 255 -24.75 -16.92 -6.71
CA VAL A 255 -25.52 -15.72 -6.36
C VAL A 255 -27.01 -16.01 -6.41
N ASP A 256 -27.72 -15.63 -5.35
CA ASP A 256 -29.18 -15.70 -5.26
C ASP A 256 -29.77 -14.29 -5.17
N ALA A 257 -30.56 -13.92 -6.17
CA ALA A 257 -31.13 -12.58 -6.27
C ALA A 257 -32.19 -12.31 -5.20
N TYR A 258 -32.98 -13.33 -4.84
CA TYR A 258 -34.05 -13.16 -3.87
C TYR A 258 -33.47 -13.08 -2.46
N GLN A 259 -32.49 -13.94 -2.15
CA GLN A 259 -31.82 -13.96 -0.86
C GLN A 259 -30.79 -12.82 -0.71
N SER A 260 -30.36 -12.19 -1.81
CA SER A 260 -29.35 -11.12 -1.84
C SER A 260 -28.01 -11.52 -1.22
N THR A 261 -27.61 -12.76 -1.49
CA THR A 261 -26.40 -13.40 -0.96
C THR A 261 -25.70 -14.19 -2.04
N ILE A 262 -24.39 -14.40 -1.87
CA ILE A 262 -23.62 -15.40 -2.60
C ILE A 262 -23.32 -16.56 -1.65
N GLN A 263 -23.62 -17.80 -2.03
CA GLN A 263 -23.17 -18.97 -1.31
C GLN A 263 -21.81 -19.44 -1.85
N VAL A 264 -20.86 -19.64 -0.95
CA VAL A 264 -19.55 -20.24 -1.22
C VAL A 264 -19.63 -21.73 -0.95
N ILE A 265 -19.15 -22.53 -1.90
CA ILE A 265 -19.26 -23.97 -1.89
C ILE A 265 -17.88 -24.56 -2.15
N ASP A 266 -17.48 -25.56 -1.37
CA ASP A 266 -16.30 -26.38 -1.62
C ASP A 266 -16.55 -27.18 -2.90
N ALA A 267 -15.73 -26.93 -3.90
CA ALA A 267 -15.93 -27.55 -5.20
C ALA A 267 -15.58 -29.05 -5.25
N ALA A 268 -14.69 -29.51 -4.36
CA ALA A 268 -14.30 -30.91 -4.27
C ALA A 268 -15.40 -31.75 -3.60
N THR A 269 -15.99 -31.23 -2.53
CA THR A 269 -16.98 -31.99 -1.73
C THR A 269 -18.43 -31.64 -2.05
N GLY A 270 -18.68 -30.48 -2.67
CA GLY A 270 -20.02 -29.93 -2.87
C GLY A 270 -20.64 -29.36 -1.59
N SER A 271 -19.86 -29.24 -0.51
CA SER A 271 -20.34 -28.77 0.80
C SER A 271 -20.39 -27.24 0.83
N PHE A 272 -21.37 -26.69 1.56
CA PHE A 272 -21.43 -25.27 1.84
C PHE A 272 -20.25 -24.82 2.73
N LEU A 273 -19.66 -23.67 2.42
CA LEU A 273 -18.54 -23.07 3.15
C LEU A 273 -18.92 -21.77 3.86
N ASP A 274 -19.55 -20.83 3.15
CA ASP A 274 -19.88 -19.52 3.72
C ASP A 274 -20.89 -18.73 2.86
N TYR A 275 -21.36 -17.60 3.38
CA TYR A 275 -22.08 -16.57 2.63
C TYR A 275 -21.18 -15.35 2.36
N VAL A 276 -21.33 -14.73 1.18
CA VAL A 276 -20.75 -13.43 0.87
C VAL A 276 -21.85 -12.40 0.61
N GLY A 277 -21.72 -11.25 1.26
CA GLY A 277 -22.67 -10.14 1.22
C GLY A 277 -24.02 -10.46 1.88
N ASN A 278 -24.91 -9.48 1.87
CA ASN A 278 -26.26 -9.57 2.44
C ASN A 278 -27.18 -8.48 1.86
N TYR A 279 -28.48 -8.57 2.12
CA TYR A 279 -29.45 -7.55 1.68
C TYR A 279 -29.12 -6.14 2.21
N GLY A 280 -29.04 -5.15 1.32
CA GLY A 280 -28.89 -3.72 1.69
C GLY A 280 -28.13 -2.89 0.64
N ILE A 281 -27.82 -1.64 0.99
CA ILE A 281 -27.23 -0.63 0.07
C ILE A 281 -25.89 -0.03 0.55
N LYS A 282 -25.34 -0.52 1.67
CA LYS A 282 -24.02 -0.09 2.14
C LYS A 282 -22.92 -0.85 1.41
N ASN A 283 -21.67 -0.40 1.55
CA ASN A 283 -20.50 -1.11 1.03
C ASN A 283 -20.54 -2.61 1.42
N GLY A 284 -20.43 -3.50 0.44
CA GLY A 284 -20.54 -4.96 0.64
C GLY A 284 -21.97 -5.51 0.80
N GLN A 285 -23.01 -4.71 0.63
CA GLN A 285 -24.42 -5.15 0.64
C GLN A 285 -25.04 -5.10 -0.77
N MET A 286 -26.04 -5.93 -1.00
CA MET A 286 -26.62 -6.17 -2.31
C MET A 286 -28.15 -6.11 -2.26
N VAL A 287 -28.77 -5.61 -3.31
CA VAL A 287 -30.22 -5.68 -3.56
C VAL A 287 -30.41 -6.30 -4.92
N THR A 288 -31.00 -7.50 -4.97
CA THR A 288 -31.24 -8.25 -6.21
C THR A 288 -29.97 -8.43 -7.06
N PRO A 289 -28.92 -9.07 -6.50
CA PRO A 289 -27.69 -9.31 -7.25
C PRO A 289 -27.94 -10.24 -8.45
N GLY A 290 -27.39 -9.88 -9.61
CA GLY A 290 -27.71 -10.51 -10.89
C GLY A 290 -26.69 -11.53 -11.36
N ASP A 291 -25.40 -11.28 -11.13
CA ASP A 291 -24.28 -12.11 -11.58
C ASP A 291 -23.10 -11.94 -10.63
N VAL A 292 -22.23 -12.94 -10.60
CA VAL A 292 -21.01 -12.94 -9.81
C VAL A 292 -19.84 -13.41 -10.66
N LEU A 293 -18.78 -12.61 -10.68
CA LEU A 293 -17.52 -12.91 -11.33
C LEU A 293 -16.44 -13.02 -10.25
N PHE A 294 -15.88 -14.22 -10.09
CA PHE A 294 -14.59 -14.37 -9.41
C PHE A 294 -13.51 -13.87 -10.37
N ASP A 295 -13.02 -12.67 -10.08
CA ASP A 295 -11.99 -12.00 -10.85
C ASP A 295 -10.63 -12.50 -10.38
N SER A 296 -10.24 -13.68 -10.90
CA SER A 296 -8.88 -14.22 -10.76
C SER A 296 -7.84 -13.42 -11.55
N PHE A 297 -8.27 -12.41 -12.31
CA PHE A 297 -7.42 -11.57 -13.13
C PHE A 297 -7.06 -10.24 -12.43
N ASP A 298 -7.57 -9.99 -11.21
CA ASP A 298 -7.08 -8.95 -10.29
C ASP A 298 -6.00 -9.53 -9.35
N PRO A 299 -4.70 -9.31 -9.65
CA PRO A 299 -3.60 -9.85 -8.86
C PRO A 299 -3.46 -9.23 -7.45
N LEU A 300 -4.22 -8.18 -7.13
CA LEU A 300 -4.08 -7.43 -5.87
C LEU A 300 -5.08 -7.83 -4.79
N ASN A 301 -6.25 -8.37 -5.15
CA ASN A 301 -7.33 -8.54 -4.17
C ASN A 301 -8.11 -9.85 -4.26
N ASN A 302 -7.79 -10.75 -5.22
CA ASN A 302 -8.54 -11.99 -5.48
C ASN A 302 -10.04 -11.77 -5.25
N ARG A 303 -10.74 -11.06 -6.12
CA ARG A 303 -12.03 -10.48 -5.72
C ARG A 303 -13.23 -11.15 -6.38
N LEU A 304 -14.38 -11.06 -5.71
CA LEU A 304 -15.69 -11.20 -6.32
C LEU A 304 -16.18 -9.82 -6.76
N ILE A 305 -16.71 -9.77 -7.98
CA ILE A 305 -17.43 -8.62 -8.52
C ILE A 305 -18.86 -9.07 -8.76
N VAL A 306 -19.81 -8.27 -8.29
CA VAL A 306 -21.23 -8.65 -8.29
C VAL A 306 -22.04 -7.54 -8.94
N SER A 307 -22.82 -7.89 -9.97
CA SER A 307 -23.79 -6.95 -10.53
C SER A 307 -24.95 -6.82 -9.56
N ASN A 308 -25.31 -5.60 -9.20
CA ASN A 308 -26.28 -5.33 -8.17
C ASN A 308 -27.46 -4.52 -8.73
N GLY A 309 -28.69 -5.01 -8.54
CA GLY A 309 -29.90 -4.35 -9.05
C GLY A 309 -30.17 -2.96 -8.48
N GLY A 310 -29.47 -2.58 -7.40
CA GLY A 310 -29.40 -1.19 -6.90
C GLY A 310 -28.62 -0.21 -7.79
N GLY A 311 -28.09 -0.67 -8.93
CA GLY A 311 -27.34 0.16 -9.86
C GLY A 311 -25.84 0.25 -9.56
N THR A 312 -25.28 -0.72 -8.84
CA THR A 312 -23.86 -0.74 -8.46
C THR A 312 -23.15 -2.03 -8.89
N LEU A 313 -21.82 -1.98 -8.96
CA LEU A 313 -20.99 -3.17 -9.03
C LEU A 313 -20.27 -3.31 -7.69
N VAL A 314 -20.74 -4.28 -6.90
CA VAL A 314 -20.25 -4.51 -5.54
C VAL A 314 -19.01 -5.40 -5.61
N GLN A 315 -18.01 -5.08 -4.78
CA GLN A 315 -16.74 -5.79 -4.76
C GLN A 315 -16.42 -6.42 -3.40
N PHE A 316 -15.85 -7.62 -3.44
CA PHE A 316 -15.35 -8.31 -2.25
C PHE A 316 -13.97 -8.91 -2.51
N GLY A 317 -12.92 -8.51 -1.79
CA GLY A 317 -11.63 -9.20 -1.83
C GLY A 317 -11.69 -10.53 -1.09
N ILE A 318 -11.02 -11.57 -1.60
CA ILE A 318 -11.09 -12.97 -1.14
C ILE A 318 -9.68 -13.51 -0.87
N ASP A 319 -9.49 -14.10 0.31
CA ASP A 319 -8.25 -14.74 0.76
C ASP A 319 -6.97 -13.89 0.74
N LYS A 320 -6.18 -14.07 1.80
CA LYS A 320 -5.87 -12.90 2.60
C LYS A 320 -4.48 -12.98 3.29
N VAL A 321 -3.66 -11.91 3.19
CA VAL A 321 -2.28 -11.73 3.73
C VAL A 321 -2.27 -11.51 5.28
N THR A 322 -1.16 -11.41 6.02
CA THR A 322 -1.19 -10.88 7.42
C THR A 322 -0.08 -9.93 7.74
N GLY A 323 -0.38 -8.67 8.03
CA GLY A 323 0.57 -7.67 8.47
C GLY A 323 1.31 -7.99 9.74
N LYS A 324 2.60 -7.69 9.76
CA LYS A 324 3.60 -8.20 10.70
C LYS A 324 4.66 -7.13 10.93
N CYS A 325 5.25 -7.05 12.13
CA CYS A 325 6.30 -6.08 12.46
C CYS A 325 7.67 -6.52 11.93
N GLY A 326 8.50 -5.57 11.53
CA GLY A 326 9.88 -5.84 11.12
C GLY A 326 10.84 -5.84 12.31
N SER A 327 12.10 -6.14 12.05
CA SER A 327 13.14 -6.29 13.08
C SER A 327 13.52 -5.01 13.83
N ALA A 328 13.00 -3.83 13.47
CA ALA A 328 13.16 -2.63 14.28
C ALA A 328 12.22 -2.59 15.49
N ASN A 329 11.19 -3.43 15.52
CA ASN A 329 10.27 -3.49 16.64
C ASN A 329 10.98 -3.94 17.92
N ASN A 330 10.77 -3.20 19.01
CA ASN A 330 11.40 -3.36 20.32
C ASN A 330 12.93 -3.16 20.33
N GLY A 331 13.51 -2.52 19.31
CA GLY A 331 14.93 -2.18 19.30
C GLY A 331 15.24 -0.87 20.03
N SER A 332 16.48 -0.75 20.52
CA SER A 332 17.01 0.49 21.08
C SER A 332 18.05 1.08 20.13
N PHE A 333 17.88 2.34 19.75
CA PHE A 333 18.68 2.97 18.71
C PHE A 333 19.09 4.38 19.10
N THR A 334 20.30 4.78 18.74
CA THR A 334 20.79 6.17 18.89
C THR A 334 20.24 7.10 17.79
N VAL A 335 19.56 6.54 16.77
CA VAL A 335 18.93 7.23 15.63
C VAL A 335 17.61 6.53 15.27
N ALA A 336 16.63 7.27 14.72
CA ALA A 336 15.32 6.74 14.36
C ALA A 336 15.39 5.53 13.42
N PRO A 337 14.69 4.42 13.72
CA PRO A 337 14.59 3.33 12.77
C PRO A 337 13.70 3.79 11.62
N THR A 338 14.27 3.87 10.44
CA THR A 338 13.54 4.14 9.19
C THR A 338 13.29 2.87 8.40
N THR A 339 13.95 1.78 8.78
CA THR A 339 13.92 0.47 8.11
C THR A 339 13.48 -0.62 9.08
N ASN A 340 12.99 -1.74 8.55
CA ASN A 340 12.51 -2.89 9.33
C ASN A 340 11.31 -2.60 10.23
N LEU A 341 10.39 -1.77 9.73
CA LEU A 341 9.19 -1.36 10.43
C LEU A 341 8.09 -2.44 10.38
N CYS A 342 7.77 -2.92 9.20
CA CYS A 342 6.74 -3.92 8.93
C CYS A 342 7.32 -5.07 8.12
N SER A 343 7.09 -6.31 8.53
CA SER A 343 7.39 -7.53 7.76
C SER A 343 6.20 -8.10 7.01
N ASN A 344 4.98 -7.60 7.23
CA ASN A 344 3.83 -7.74 6.32
C ASN A 344 2.91 -6.52 6.53
N GLY A 345 2.07 -6.18 5.54
CA GLY A 345 1.19 -5.01 5.62
C GLY A 345 1.91 -3.66 5.48
N SER A 346 1.15 -2.57 5.40
CA SER A 346 1.51 -1.20 5.04
C SER A 346 1.84 -0.32 6.24
N VAL A 347 2.99 0.36 6.24
CA VAL A 347 3.33 1.20 7.40
C VAL A 347 2.29 2.31 7.59
N LEU A 348 1.65 2.38 8.75
CA LEU A 348 0.71 3.44 9.12
C LEU A 348 1.19 4.11 10.41
N ASN A 349 0.98 5.42 10.54
CA ASN A 349 1.15 6.16 11.80
C ASN A 349 2.59 6.17 12.39
N PHE A 350 3.65 6.35 11.58
CA PHE A 350 5.03 6.48 12.10
C PHE A 350 5.26 7.85 12.79
N THR A 351 5.63 7.85 14.07
CA THR A 351 5.78 9.06 14.90
C THR A 351 6.93 8.96 15.93
N GLY A 352 7.51 10.10 16.34
CA GLY A 352 8.50 10.23 17.42
C GLY A 352 9.91 10.72 17.00
N SER A 353 10.73 11.19 17.95
CA SER A 353 12.18 11.49 17.81
C SER A 353 13.06 10.67 18.77
N GLY A 354 12.47 9.67 19.43
CA GLY A 354 13.07 8.81 20.46
C GLY A 354 12.32 8.93 21.79
N PRO A 355 11.39 8.01 22.14
CA PRO A 355 11.01 6.78 21.43
C PRO A 355 10.19 7.02 20.14
N TRP A 356 10.17 6.01 19.26
CA TRP A 356 9.48 5.95 17.97
C TRP A 356 8.38 4.87 17.97
N SER A 357 7.30 5.06 17.21
CA SER A 357 6.21 4.10 17.06
C SER A 357 5.56 4.12 15.67
N TRP A 358 5.01 2.99 15.20
CA TRP A 358 4.32 2.84 13.91
C TRP A 358 3.44 1.57 13.85
N SER A 359 2.70 1.37 12.76
CA SER A 359 1.86 0.20 12.46
C SER A 359 2.08 -0.33 11.02
N CYS A 360 1.50 -1.46 10.61
CA CYS A 360 1.87 -2.29 9.44
C CYS A 360 0.69 -2.99 8.76
N ALA A 361 -0.17 -2.27 8.03
CA ALA A 361 -1.49 -2.61 7.53
C ALA A 361 -1.65 -3.40 6.25
N GLY A 362 -2.02 -4.65 6.39
CA GLY A 362 -2.21 -5.54 5.29
C GLY A 362 -3.57 -5.36 4.62
N LEU A 363 -3.75 -6.05 3.50
CA LEU A 363 -4.78 -5.76 2.53
C LEU A 363 -5.23 -7.00 1.81
N ASN A 364 -6.56 -7.07 1.59
CA ASN A 364 -7.27 -8.04 0.73
C ASN A 364 -6.46 -9.29 0.43
N GLY A 365 -5.90 -9.88 1.49
CA GLY A 365 -6.20 -9.61 2.89
C GLY A 365 -5.23 -9.63 4.01
N GLY A 366 -4.13 -8.95 3.87
CA GLY A 366 -3.24 -8.61 4.96
C GLY A 366 -3.93 -8.12 6.23
N GLY A 367 -3.62 -8.68 7.39
CA GLY A 367 -3.75 -8.04 8.72
C GLY A 367 -2.80 -6.86 8.95
N THR A 368 -2.84 -6.16 10.09
CA THR A 368 -2.00 -4.99 10.39
C THR A 368 -1.15 -5.20 11.65
N ALA A 369 0.17 -4.96 11.67
CA ALA A 369 0.99 -5.11 12.91
C ALA A 369 1.53 -3.81 13.51
N THR A 370 1.66 -3.69 14.84
CA THR A 370 2.07 -2.45 15.55
C THR A 370 3.41 -2.58 16.24
N CYS A 371 4.25 -1.55 16.09
CA CYS A 371 5.66 -1.70 16.36
C CYS A 371 6.29 -0.39 16.90
N SER A 372 7.36 -0.50 17.68
CA SER A 372 7.99 0.65 18.35
C SER A 372 9.49 0.47 18.60
N ALA A 373 10.20 1.54 18.96
CA ALA A 373 11.63 1.53 19.27
C ALA A 373 12.05 2.66 20.22
N SER A 374 13.07 2.46 21.05
CA SER A 374 13.53 3.42 22.08
C SER A 374 14.86 4.11 21.74
N ALA A 375 15.13 5.28 22.36
CA ALA A 375 16.43 5.99 22.27
C ALA A 375 17.08 6.23 23.65
N PRO A 376 18.38 5.91 23.85
CA PRO A 376 19.08 6.23 25.11
C PRO A 376 19.45 7.72 25.22
N SER A 377 19.63 8.31 26.42
CA SER A 377 19.93 9.75 26.62
C SER A 377 20.96 10.06 27.72
N ASN A 378 21.68 11.20 27.59
CA ASN A 378 22.72 11.71 28.49
C ASN A 378 22.66 13.25 28.67
N GLN A 379 23.10 13.80 29.81
CA GLN A 379 23.01 15.24 30.16
C GLN A 379 24.35 16.01 30.02
N ILE A 380 24.35 17.28 29.60
CA ILE A 380 25.51 18.18 29.56
C ILE A 380 25.29 19.49 30.34
N ILE A 381 26.30 19.92 31.11
CA ILE A 381 26.36 21.16 31.90
C ILE A 381 27.58 22.00 31.45
N VAL A 382 27.43 23.31 31.26
CA VAL A 382 28.47 24.26 30.78
C VAL A 382 28.60 25.47 31.71
N ASN A 383 29.82 25.92 32.01
CA ASN A 383 30.15 27.07 32.88
C ASN A 383 31.15 28.04 32.21
N ILE A 384 31.01 29.37 32.36
CA ILE A 384 31.94 30.39 31.80
C ILE A 384 32.70 31.13 32.91
N VAL A 385 34.02 31.27 32.72
CA VAL A 385 34.96 31.90 33.67
C VAL A 385 35.83 32.97 32.98
N ALA A 386 35.99 34.13 33.63
CA ALA A 386 36.85 35.21 33.19
C ALA A 386 38.21 35.21 33.92
N SER A 387 39.31 35.34 33.17
CA SER A 387 40.69 35.42 33.68
C SER A 387 41.29 36.80 33.38
N ASN A 388 41.71 37.52 34.43
CA ASN A 388 42.32 38.86 34.35
C ASN A 388 41.53 39.87 33.48
N GLY A 389 40.20 39.79 33.50
CA GLY A 389 39.32 40.69 32.73
C GLY A 389 39.03 40.24 31.29
N GLY A 390 39.47 39.04 30.89
CA GLY A 390 39.08 38.43 29.61
C GLY A 390 37.59 38.08 29.56
N SER A 391 37.01 38.05 28.35
CA SER A 391 35.57 37.77 28.17
C SER A 391 35.24 36.98 26.90
N GLY A 392 34.11 36.28 26.91
CA GLY A 392 33.59 35.49 25.78
C GLY A 392 32.28 34.75 26.09
N SER A 393 31.78 33.95 25.13
CA SER A 393 30.52 33.20 25.22
C SER A 393 30.64 31.75 24.69
N VAL A 394 29.64 30.89 24.98
CA VAL A 394 29.53 29.50 24.50
C VAL A 394 28.10 29.12 24.09
N THR A 395 27.91 28.58 22.89
CA THR A 395 26.62 28.02 22.41
C THR A 395 26.77 26.57 21.95
N SER A 396 25.65 25.83 21.78
CA SER A 396 25.68 24.49 21.17
C SER A 396 24.90 24.34 19.88
N SER A 397 25.35 23.35 19.09
CA SER A 397 24.58 22.72 18.02
C SER A 397 24.61 21.19 18.19
N PRO A 398 23.47 20.45 18.16
CA PRO A 398 22.08 20.95 18.12
C PRO A 398 21.74 21.88 19.29
N GLY A 399 20.66 22.65 19.15
CA GLY A 399 20.26 23.67 20.13
C GLY A 399 19.92 23.07 21.50
N GLY A 400 20.42 23.71 22.54
CA GLY A 400 20.09 23.39 23.94
C GLY A 400 21.06 24.01 24.95
N ILE A 401 22.23 24.51 24.52
CA ILE A 401 23.16 25.33 25.31
C ILE A 401 23.33 26.72 24.67
N ASN A 402 23.22 27.79 25.47
CA ASN A 402 23.50 29.18 25.09
C ASN A 402 23.92 30.00 26.33
N CYS A 403 25.19 29.88 26.68
CA CYS A 403 25.81 30.54 27.84
C CYS A 403 26.51 31.84 27.39
N LEU A 404 26.07 33.01 27.89
CA LEU A 404 26.73 34.33 27.66
C LEU A 404 27.62 34.77 28.84
N SER A 405 27.34 34.23 30.04
CA SER A 405 28.13 34.25 31.26
C SER A 405 27.55 33.18 32.22
N GLY A 406 28.30 32.64 33.19
CA GLY A 406 27.77 31.68 34.19
C GLY A 406 27.48 30.26 33.67
N ILE A 407 26.52 29.53 34.28
CA ILE A 407 26.22 28.08 34.08
C ILE A 407 24.90 27.80 33.30
N CYS A 408 24.86 26.81 32.40
CA CYS A 408 23.65 26.29 31.73
C CYS A 408 23.70 24.75 31.44
N ASN A 409 22.56 24.01 31.27
CA ASN A 409 22.52 22.54 31.02
C ASN A 409 21.37 22.01 30.13
N SER A 410 21.51 20.82 29.53
CA SER A 410 20.48 20.13 28.69
C SER A 410 20.73 18.61 28.54
N SER A 411 19.70 17.81 28.19
CA SER A 411 19.84 16.37 27.87
C SER A 411 19.65 16.08 26.39
N PHE A 412 20.46 15.16 25.87
CA PHE A 412 20.47 14.79 24.47
C PHE A 412 20.61 13.27 24.30
N ALA A 413 20.23 12.76 23.12
CA ALA A 413 20.33 11.33 22.82
C ALA A 413 21.78 10.84 22.91
N THR A 414 21.98 9.61 23.39
CA THR A 414 23.30 9.02 23.54
C THR A 414 24.01 8.94 22.20
N GLY A 415 25.27 9.38 22.16
CA GLY A 415 26.07 9.44 20.93
C GLY A 415 25.83 10.67 20.07
N SER A 416 24.89 11.56 20.42
CA SER A 416 24.76 12.84 19.71
C SER A 416 26.03 13.67 19.88
N SER A 417 26.52 14.26 18.80
CA SER A 417 27.60 15.23 18.85
C SER A 417 27.04 16.59 19.21
N VAL A 418 27.50 17.15 20.33
CA VAL A 418 27.15 18.51 20.77
C VAL A 418 28.41 19.35 20.68
N THR A 419 28.43 20.30 19.74
CA THR A 419 29.59 21.19 19.57
C THR A 419 29.37 22.47 20.35
N LEU A 420 30.22 22.71 21.32
CA LEU A 420 30.34 23.93 22.10
C LEU A 420 31.32 24.89 21.42
N LEU A 421 30.84 26.08 21.10
CA LEU A 421 31.58 27.07 20.30
C LEU A 421 31.99 28.25 21.19
N PRO A 422 33.27 28.34 21.64
CA PRO A 422 33.75 29.45 22.43
C PRO A 422 34.07 30.63 21.52
N ARG A 423 33.66 31.83 21.91
CA ARG A 423 34.03 33.05 21.17
C ARG A 423 34.64 34.08 22.09
N ALA A 424 35.95 34.29 21.95
CA ALA A 424 36.64 35.37 22.64
C ALA A 424 36.25 36.72 22.04
N ASN A 425 36.09 37.72 22.90
CA ASN A 425 35.91 39.10 22.47
C ASN A 425 37.27 39.74 22.11
N ALA A 426 37.25 40.86 21.36
CA ALA A 426 38.48 41.53 20.93
C ALA A 426 39.40 41.88 22.11
N GLY A 427 40.69 41.60 21.96
CA GLY A 427 41.67 41.82 23.03
C GLY A 427 41.65 40.77 24.16
N SER A 428 40.79 39.77 24.05
CA SER A 428 40.87 38.53 24.83
C SER A 428 41.37 37.39 23.95
N THR A 429 42.01 36.44 24.58
CA THR A 429 42.21 35.11 24.04
C THR A 429 41.30 34.14 24.76
N PHE A 430 40.86 33.11 24.06
CA PHE A 430 40.27 31.97 24.73
C PHE A 430 41.40 31.20 25.43
N ALA A 431 41.44 31.26 26.76
CA ALA A 431 42.50 30.66 27.57
C ALA A 431 42.38 29.13 27.63
N GLY A 432 41.16 28.64 27.43
CA GLY A 432 40.89 27.26 27.16
C GLY A 432 39.77 26.67 28.00
N TRP A 433 39.52 25.39 27.76
CA TRP A 433 38.49 24.62 28.43
C TRP A 433 39.01 23.89 29.68
N SER A 434 38.10 23.55 30.60
CA SER A 434 38.30 22.56 31.66
C SER A 434 37.04 21.69 31.85
N GLY A 435 37.14 20.65 32.70
CA GLY A 435 36.13 19.59 32.77
C GLY A 435 36.22 18.63 31.56
N ASP A 436 35.09 18.13 31.08
CA ASP A 436 34.98 17.21 29.93
C ASP A 436 35.52 17.77 28.60
N CYS A 437 35.84 19.06 28.55
CA CYS A 437 36.46 19.72 27.40
C CYS A 437 37.95 20.04 27.60
N SER A 438 38.60 19.62 28.70
CA SER A 438 39.97 20.06 29.02
C SER A 438 41.01 19.79 27.94
N SER A 439 40.80 18.78 27.10
CA SER A 439 41.70 18.44 25.98
C SER A 439 41.52 19.31 24.75
N ALA A 440 40.43 20.07 24.62
CA ALA A 440 40.16 20.91 23.45
C ALA A 440 41.06 22.17 23.40
N GLY A 441 41.87 22.41 24.44
CA GLY A 441 42.79 23.54 24.50
C GLY A 441 42.02 24.85 24.28
N THR A 442 42.43 25.61 23.27
CA THR A 442 41.88 26.92 22.92
C THR A 442 41.02 26.91 21.64
N GLY A 443 40.49 25.74 21.23
CA GLY A 443 39.60 25.59 20.06
C GLY A 443 38.15 25.24 20.42
N ASP A 444 37.29 24.94 19.43
CA ASP A 444 35.92 24.47 19.66
C ASP A 444 35.90 23.15 20.44
N CYS A 445 34.96 23.01 21.38
CA CYS A 445 34.81 21.76 22.10
C CYS A 445 33.62 20.96 21.58
N THR A 446 33.89 19.92 20.81
CA THR A 446 32.87 18.95 20.44
C THR A 446 32.85 17.81 21.43
N VAL A 447 31.71 17.64 22.12
CA VAL A 447 31.50 16.52 23.03
C VAL A 447 30.46 15.56 22.47
N THR A 448 30.84 14.30 22.40
CA THR A 448 29.89 13.22 22.16
C THR A 448 29.18 12.87 23.46
N MET A 449 27.85 12.88 23.43
CA MET A 449 26.97 12.56 24.57
C MET A 449 26.96 11.05 24.83
N ALA A 450 28.14 10.47 25.08
CA ALA A 450 28.33 9.07 25.43
C ALA A 450 28.08 8.80 26.94
N ALA A 451 28.14 9.85 27.76
CA ALA A 451 27.82 9.88 29.19
C ALA A 451 27.42 11.31 29.58
N ALA A 452 27.07 11.54 30.85
CA ALA A 452 26.87 12.90 31.36
C ALA A 452 28.16 13.74 31.25
N ARG A 453 28.04 15.03 30.93
CA ARG A 453 29.16 15.96 30.64
C ARG A 453 29.10 17.22 31.51
N ASN A 454 30.26 17.67 31.98
CA ASN A 454 30.47 18.91 32.73
C ASN A 454 31.64 19.70 32.13
N VAL A 455 31.39 20.91 31.65
CA VAL A 455 32.35 21.71 30.87
C VAL A 455 32.52 23.11 31.47
N THR A 456 33.74 23.64 31.49
CA THR A 456 34.02 25.04 31.84
C THR A 456 34.87 25.73 30.76
N ALA A 457 34.53 26.96 30.37
CA ALA A 457 35.23 27.77 29.37
C ALA A 457 35.91 28.99 30.02
N THR A 458 37.21 29.19 29.77
CA THR A 458 37.98 30.30 30.36
C THR A 458 38.49 31.27 29.30
N PHE A 459 38.32 32.58 29.51
CA PHE A 459 38.80 33.64 28.61
C PHE A 459 39.81 34.55 29.33
N ALA A 460 40.98 34.80 28.73
CA ALA A 460 42.05 35.61 29.30
C ALA A 460 42.32 36.89 28.49
N LEU A 461 42.78 37.94 29.15
CA LEU A 461 43.18 39.20 28.52
C LEU A 461 44.54 39.07 27.79
N ILE A 462 44.68 39.63 26.58
CA ILE A 462 45.98 39.75 25.88
C ILE A 462 46.54 41.17 26.13
N PRO A 463 47.72 41.35 26.73
CA PRO A 463 48.23 42.68 27.10
C PRO A 463 48.90 43.41 25.90
N ASN A 464 48.15 43.66 24.83
CA ASN A 464 48.66 44.27 23.59
C ASN A 464 48.83 45.78 23.69
N ALA A 465 48.04 46.42 24.55
CA ALA A 465 48.15 47.81 24.91
C ALA A 465 48.30 47.92 26.42
N ARG A 466 48.96 48.97 26.89
CA ARG A 466 48.92 49.31 28.31
C ARG A 466 48.82 50.80 28.53
N VAL A 467 48.18 51.14 29.65
CA VAL A 467 48.07 52.51 30.16
C VAL A 467 48.63 52.49 31.56
N SER A 468 49.72 53.23 31.80
CA SER A 468 50.38 53.31 33.11
C SER A 468 50.70 51.92 33.71
N GLY A 469 51.18 50.99 32.88
CA GLY A 469 51.52 49.63 33.29
C GLY A 469 50.33 48.66 33.42
N THR A 470 49.08 49.14 33.30
CA THR A 470 47.90 48.26 33.33
C THR A 470 47.60 47.73 31.93
N PRO A 471 47.49 46.40 31.74
CA PRO A 471 47.31 45.80 30.43
C PRO A 471 45.87 45.90 29.93
N TYR A 472 45.73 46.02 28.61
CA TYR A 472 44.48 46.07 27.89
C TYR A 472 44.62 45.31 26.56
N GLY A 473 43.48 44.75 26.14
CA GLY A 473 43.35 43.90 24.97
C GLY A 473 43.48 44.60 23.63
N THR A 474 42.90 45.78 23.56
CA THR A 474 42.77 46.59 22.34
C THR A 474 43.04 48.05 22.64
N ILE A 475 43.35 48.85 21.61
CA ILE A 475 43.53 50.29 21.75
C ILE A 475 42.21 50.93 22.19
N ALA A 476 41.04 50.43 21.73
CA ALA A 476 39.75 50.92 22.20
C ALA A 476 39.51 50.63 23.69
N SER A 477 39.87 49.45 24.19
CA SER A 477 39.73 49.11 25.63
C SER A 477 40.71 49.90 26.50
N ALA A 478 41.92 50.17 26.01
CA ALA A 478 42.88 51.05 26.67
C ALA A 478 42.41 52.52 26.67
N TYR A 479 41.89 52.99 25.54
CA TYR A 479 41.30 54.32 25.40
C TYR A 479 40.08 54.50 26.31
N ALA A 480 39.23 53.47 26.43
CA ALA A 480 38.10 53.48 27.34
C ALA A 480 38.55 53.73 28.80
N ALA A 481 39.71 53.21 29.19
CA ALA A 481 40.28 53.39 30.51
C ALA A 481 40.99 54.75 30.74
N ILE A 482 41.28 55.52 29.69
CA ILE A 482 41.87 56.87 29.81
C ILE A 482 40.76 57.89 30.03
N ASN A 483 40.91 58.76 31.03
CA ASN A 483 39.91 59.78 31.33
C ASN A 483 40.09 61.05 30.49
N LEU A 484 41.12 61.85 30.77
CA LEU A 484 41.33 63.18 30.17
C LEU A 484 42.51 63.21 29.21
N SER A 485 43.65 62.71 29.64
CA SER A 485 44.84 62.59 28.80
C SER A 485 45.65 61.38 29.22
N GLY A 486 46.25 60.67 28.27
CA GLY A 486 47.04 59.48 28.59
C GLY A 486 47.81 58.94 27.41
N THR A 487 48.85 58.18 27.73
CA THR A 487 49.66 57.49 26.74
C THR A 487 49.25 56.03 26.68
N ILE A 488 48.94 55.58 25.47
CA ILE A 488 48.75 54.16 25.16
C ILE A 488 50.05 53.66 24.56
N GLU A 489 50.69 52.75 25.27
CA GLU A 489 51.84 52.03 24.74
C GLU A 489 51.33 50.78 24.04
N THR A 490 51.71 50.59 22.78
CA THR A 490 51.26 49.48 21.93
C THR A 490 52.44 48.66 21.44
N GLN A 491 52.27 47.34 21.44
CA GLN A 491 53.27 46.44 20.88
C GLN A 491 53.36 46.63 19.36
N GLY A 492 54.53 46.36 18.76
CA GLY A 492 54.78 46.40 17.32
C GLY A 492 54.09 45.27 16.56
N ILE A 493 52.75 45.22 16.61
CA ILE A 493 51.87 44.20 15.99
C ILE A 493 50.74 44.89 15.21
N THR A 494 49.91 44.10 14.53
CA THR A 494 48.70 44.60 13.86
C THR A 494 47.47 44.48 14.77
N PHE A 495 46.84 45.61 15.09
CA PHE A 495 45.51 45.67 15.74
C PHE A 495 44.42 45.62 14.67
N ILE A 496 43.47 44.69 14.79
CA ILE A 496 42.29 44.60 13.93
C ILE A 496 41.09 45.12 14.70
N GLU A 497 40.88 46.44 14.65
CA GLU A 497 39.76 47.12 15.28
C GLU A 497 39.47 48.44 14.56
N ASN A 498 38.24 48.93 14.70
CA ASN A 498 37.95 50.32 14.38
C ASN A 498 38.18 51.14 15.64
N LEU A 499 39.21 51.98 15.62
CA LEU A 499 39.49 52.88 16.72
C LEU A 499 38.75 54.18 16.50
N ILE A 500 37.70 54.38 17.29
CA ILE A 500 36.93 55.61 17.29
C ILE A 500 37.31 56.40 18.55
N LEU A 501 38.01 57.50 18.35
CA LEU A 501 38.32 58.48 19.39
C LEU A 501 37.20 59.52 19.39
N ASN A 502 36.15 59.24 20.14
CA ASN A 502 34.93 60.04 20.20
C ASN A 502 34.76 60.82 21.52
N ARG A 503 35.73 60.71 22.41
CA ARG A 503 35.80 61.45 23.67
C ARG A 503 36.84 62.54 23.48
N GLY A 504 36.60 63.74 24.04
CA GLY A 504 37.50 64.91 24.04
C GLY A 504 38.82 64.70 24.81
N THR A 505 39.35 63.48 24.76
CA THR A 505 40.48 62.94 25.49
C THR A 505 41.72 63.08 24.60
N SER A 506 42.80 63.62 25.16
CA SER A 506 44.09 63.76 24.45
C SER A 506 44.92 62.50 24.62
N VAL A 507 45.11 61.75 23.54
CA VAL A 507 45.76 60.42 23.56
C VAL A 507 47.06 60.48 22.80
N THR A 508 48.12 59.95 23.39
CA THR A 508 49.38 59.66 22.67
C THR A 508 49.48 58.16 22.45
N ILE A 509 49.60 57.70 21.20
CA ILE A 509 49.86 56.29 20.89
C ILE A 509 51.33 56.13 20.53
N LEU A 510 52.03 55.39 21.37
CA LEU A 510 53.42 55.00 21.15
C LEU A 510 53.43 53.55 20.68
N GLY A 511 53.73 53.37 19.40
CA GLY A 511 53.83 52.08 18.73
C GLY A 511 55.25 51.58 18.58
N GLY A 512 55.33 50.27 18.32
CA GLY A 512 56.58 49.59 18.00
C GLY A 512 57.31 48.97 19.18
N TYR A 513 56.66 48.85 20.34
CA TYR A 513 57.25 48.19 21.51
C TYR A 513 57.41 46.68 21.30
N ASP A 514 58.49 46.13 21.86
CA ASP A 514 58.60 44.69 22.06
C ASP A 514 57.53 44.17 23.05
N SER A 515 57.38 42.85 23.14
CA SER A 515 56.37 42.20 24.00
C SER A 515 56.57 42.45 25.51
N ALA A 516 57.77 42.87 25.92
CA ALA A 516 58.09 43.25 27.30
C ALA A 516 57.92 44.76 27.56
N TYR A 517 57.61 45.55 26.52
CA TYR A 517 57.63 47.01 26.52
C TYR A 517 58.94 47.61 27.03
N SER A 518 60.07 46.94 26.74
CA SER A 518 61.40 47.37 27.18
C SER A 518 62.13 48.21 26.14
N SER A 519 61.82 48.03 24.85
CA SER A 519 62.47 48.73 23.74
C SER A 519 61.50 48.94 22.57
N ARG A 520 61.85 49.85 21.66
CA ARG A 520 61.08 50.15 20.43
C ARG A 520 61.99 49.94 19.21
N SER A 521 61.69 48.93 18.40
CA SER A 521 62.48 48.60 17.20
C SER A 521 61.64 48.28 15.96
N GLY A 522 60.30 48.40 16.04
CA GLY A 522 59.36 48.15 14.94
C GLY A 522 58.28 49.23 14.84
N LEU A 523 57.23 48.95 14.05
CA LEU A 523 56.03 49.79 13.92
C LEU A 523 54.79 48.97 14.33
N THR A 524 53.81 49.63 14.93
CA THR A 524 52.48 49.08 15.17
C THR A 524 51.61 49.36 13.96
N VAL A 525 50.76 48.41 13.57
CA VAL A 525 49.82 48.60 12.45
C VAL A 525 48.40 48.58 12.99
N LEU A 526 47.55 49.53 12.58
CA LEU A 526 46.10 49.48 12.79
C LEU A 526 45.46 49.12 11.46
N ASN A 527 44.88 47.92 11.37
CA ASN A 527 44.17 47.42 10.20
C ASN A 527 42.66 47.53 10.46
N GLY A 528 42.10 48.63 10.02
CA GLY A 528 40.77 49.11 10.39
C GLY A 528 40.72 50.64 10.32
N THR A 529 39.59 51.23 10.70
CA THR A 529 39.45 52.69 10.62
C THR A 529 39.93 53.36 11.90
N LEU A 530 40.82 54.34 11.75
CA LEU A 530 41.05 55.35 12.79
C LEU A 530 40.18 56.56 12.52
N THR A 531 39.25 56.84 13.43
CA THR A 531 38.38 58.00 13.33
C THR A 531 38.55 58.87 14.57
N ILE A 532 38.99 60.11 14.39
CA ILE A 532 39.06 61.12 15.45
C ILE A 532 37.83 61.99 15.31
N GLU A 533 36.82 61.72 16.13
CA GLU A 533 35.60 62.53 16.18
C GLU A 533 35.74 63.64 17.22
N SER A 534 36.50 63.40 18.30
CA SER A 534 36.74 64.38 19.36
C SER A 534 38.09 64.13 20.04
N GLY A 535 38.70 65.20 20.56
CA GLY A 535 39.99 65.13 21.25
C GLY A 535 41.19 65.32 20.31
N SER A 536 42.35 64.88 20.77
CA SER A 536 43.59 64.99 20.00
C SER A 536 44.38 63.69 20.06
N LEU A 537 45.02 63.36 18.94
CA LEU A 537 45.83 62.17 18.81
C LEU A 537 47.25 62.55 18.37
N ALA A 538 48.23 62.20 19.18
CA ALA A 538 49.63 62.19 18.79
C ALA A 538 50.07 60.73 18.56
N VAL A 539 50.72 60.44 17.43
CA VAL A 539 51.18 59.08 17.09
C VAL A 539 52.67 59.07 16.82
N ASP A 540 53.34 58.04 17.33
CA ASP A 540 54.73 57.75 17.04
C ASP A 540 54.87 56.23 16.89
N GLY A 541 55.38 55.77 15.74
CA GLY A 541 55.56 54.35 15.47
C GLY A 541 54.27 53.58 15.10
N LEU A 542 53.23 54.26 14.61
CA LEU A 542 51.96 53.66 14.17
C LEU A 542 51.76 53.84 12.65
N VAL A 543 51.35 52.78 11.98
CA VAL A 543 50.96 52.74 10.57
C VAL A 543 49.49 52.34 10.48
N ILE A 544 48.75 52.91 9.54
CA ILE A 544 47.34 52.58 9.30
C ILE A 544 47.26 51.92 7.93
N GLN A 545 46.59 50.78 7.84
CA GLN A 545 46.47 49.97 6.62
C GLN A 545 45.01 49.67 6.29
#